data_AF-A0A425HYB7-F1
#
_entry.id   AF-A0A425HYB7-F1
#
_cell.length_a   1.000
_cell.length_b   1.000
_cell.length_c   1.000
_cell.angle_alpha   90.00
_cell.angle_beta   90.00
_cell.angle_gamma   90.00
#
_symmetry.space_group_name_H-M   'P 1'
#
loop_
_entity.id
_entity.type
_entity.pdbx_description
1 polymer ?
#
loop_
_entity_poly.entity_id
_entity_poly.type
_entity_poly.pdbx_seq_one_letter_code
_entity_poly.pdbx_strand_id
1 'polypeptide(L)'
;MEERLMHTHDHVSKDSKDRDESLRCPEQVLIEAVGGIRVVSAFGLEQYFVELYKKCLHLDPVSQAKSAATVGFFWGFSQGAQFAFNALAMWYGGELIKEGAAATGEIFAATSCIEAALPDRGRVLGV
;
A
#
# COMPACT_ATOMS: atom_id res chain seq x y z
N MET A 1 20.80 -13.64 4.41
CA MET A 1 20.35 -12.46 3.64
C MET A 1 19.06 -12.71 2.88
N GLU A 2 18.65 -13.98 2.66
CA GLU A 2 17.39 -14.36 1.98
C GLU A 2 16.12 -14.38 2.87
N GLU A 3 16.24 -14.34 4.21
CA GLU A 3 15.08 -14.34 5.12
C GLU A 3 14.23 -13.05 5.05
N ARG A 4 14.74 -11.98 4.42
CA ARG A 4 13.98 -10.73 4.21
C ARG A 4 13.09 -10.78 2.96
N LEU A 5 13.32 -11.73 2.04
CA LEU A 5 12.59 -11.86 0.76
C LEU A 5 11.30 -12.68 0.90
N MET A 6 11.20 -13.54 1.94
CA MET A 6 9.99 -14.31 2.26
C MET A 6 8.96 -13.46 3.02
N HIS A 7 9.40 -12.50 3.85
CA HIS A 7 8.53 -11.68 4.69
C HIS A 7 7.71 -10.62 3.92
N THR A 8 8.18 -10.15 2.76
CA THR A 8 7.42 -9.20 1.91
C THR A 8 6.36 -9.89 1.06
N HIS A 9 6.59 -11.15 0.66
CA HIS A 9 5.56 -11.94 -0.02
C HIS A 9 4.43 -12.35 0.93
N ASP A 10 4.71 -12.62 2.20
CA ASP A 10 3.67 -12.87 3.20
C ASP A 10 2.87 -11.63 3.54
N HIS A 11 3.48 -10.44 3.59
CA HIS A 11 2.73 -9.19 3.80
C HIS A 11 1.78 -8.88 2.64
N VAL A 12 2.21 -9.08 1.40
CA VAL A 12 1.36 -8.85 0.21
C VAL A 12 0.28 -9.92 0.06
N SER A 13 0.61 -11.19 0.33
CA SER A 13 -0.33 -12.31 0.36
C SER A 13 -1.40 -12.13 1.44
N LYS A 14 -0.98 -11.67 2.62
CA LYS A 14 -1.87 -11.43 3.75
C LYS A 14 -2.77 -10.21 3.51
N ASP A 15 -2.25 -9.12 2.96
CA ASP A 15 -3.06 -7.93 2.61
C ASP A 15 -4.14 -8.26 1.58
N SER A 16 -3.80 -9.01 0.51
CA SER A 16 -4.80 -9.46 -0.48
C SER A 16 -5.89 -10.33 0.16
N LYS A 17 -5.49 -11.27 1.03
CA LYS A 17 -6.43 -12.19 1.67
C LYS A 17 -7.33 -11.51 2.70
N ASP A 18 -6.81 -10.56 3.48
CA ASP A 18 -7.58 -9.74 4.42
C ASP A 18 -8.60 -8.85 3.67
N ARG A 19 -8.24 -8.31 2.50
CA ARG A 19 -9.19 -7.56 1.65
C ARG A 19 -10.30 -8.43 1.08
N ASP A 20 -9.98 -9.62 0.60
CA ASP A 20 -10.98 -10.56 0.07
C ASP A 20 -11.93 -11.04 1.19
N GLU A 21 -11.44 -11.18 2.42
CA GLU A 21 -12.26 -11.55 3.57
C GLU A 21 -13.24 -10.42 3.97
N SER A 22 -12.78 -9.17 3.94
CA SER A 22 -13.60 -7.97 4.17
C SER A 22 -14.76 -7.83 3.16
N LEU A 23 -14.50 -8.11 1.88
CA LEU A 23 -15.50 -7.96 0.81
C LEU A 23 -16.58 -9.06 0.82
N ARG A 24 -16.35 -10.16 1.53
CA ARG A 24 -17.26 -11.32 1.56
C ARG A 24 -18.68 -10.97 1.98
N CYS A 25 -18.85 -10.19 3.05
CA CYS A 25 -20.16 -9.80 3.58
C CYS A 25 -20.98 -8.93 2.60
N PRO A 26 -20.46 -7.79 2.08
CA PRO A 26 -21.20 -6.98 1.11
C PRO A 26 -21.48 -7.72 -0.21
N GLU A 27 -20.57 -8.58 -0.67
CA GLU A 27 -20.77 -9.40 -1.87
C GLU A 27 -21.93 -10.38 -1.71
N GLN A 28 -22.01 -11.08 -0.57
CA GLN A 28 -23.10 -12.02 -0.30
C GLN A 28 -24.48 -11.32 -0.29
N VAL A 29 -24.58 -10.18 0.39
CA VAL A 29 -25.82 -9.39 0.47
C VAL A 29 -26.25 -8.90 -0.91
N LEU A 30 -25.30 -8.50 -1.75
CA LEU A 30 -25.58 -8.07 -3.12
C LEU A 30 -26.09 -9.24 -3.98
N ILE A 31 -25.44 -10.39 -3.91
CA ILE A 31 -25.81 -11.59 -4.69
C ILE A 31 -27.23 -12.04 -4.30
N GLU A 32 -27.56 -12.03 -3.00
CA GLU A 32 -28.89 -12.39 -2.51
C GLU A 32 -29.97 -11.39 -2.98
N ALA A 33 -29.69 -10.10 -2.91
CA ALA A 33 -30.60 -9.05 -3.38
C ALA A 33 -30.85 -9.13 -4.90
N VAL A 34 -29.79 -9.33 -5.70
CA VAL A 34 -29.87 -9.42 -7.16
C VAL A 34 -30.56 -10.72 -7.59
N GLY A 35 -30.26 -11.84 -6.93
CA GLY A 35 -30.93 -13.12 -7.17
C GLY A 35 -32.44 -13.08 -6.85
N GLY A 36 -32.83 -12.28 -5.86
CA GLY A 36 -34.22 -12.10 -5.42
C GLY A 36 -34.94 -10.85 -5.94
N ILE A 37 -34.40 -10.11 -6.91
CA ILE A 37 -34.86 -8.74 -7.23
C ILE A 37 -36.37 -8.59 -7.48
N ARG A 38 -37.01 -9.59 -8.08
CA ARG A 38 -38.48 -9.60 -8.32
C ARG A 38 -39.28 -9.66 -7.00
N VAL A 39 -38.78 -10.39 -6.02
CA VAL A 39 -39.37 -10.51 -4.68
C VAL A 39 -39.09 -9.24 -3.89
N VAL A 40 -37.85 -8.73 -3.93
CA VAL A 40 -37.47 -7.49 -3.25
C VAL A 40 -38.33 -6.32 -3.71
N SER A 41 -38.55 -6.19 -5.02
CA SER A 41 -39.41 -5.16 -5.60
C SER A 41 -40.90 -5.38 -5.29
N ALA A 42 -41.38 -6.63 -5.28
CA ALA A 42 -42.78 -6.94 -4.95
C ALA A 42 -43.13 -6.67 -3.48
N PHE A 43 -42.17 -6.83 -2.56
CA PHE A 43 -42.36 -6.60 -1.12
C PHE A 43 -41.80 -5.25 -0.62
N GLY A 44 -41.20 -4.43 -1.49
CA GLY A 44 -40.63 -3.14 -1.11
C GLY A 44 -39.44 -3.22 -0.14
N LEU A 45 -38.67 -4.32 -0.19
CA LEU A 45 -37.59 -4.62 0.76
C LEU A 45 -36.25 -3.94 0.41
N GLU A 46 -36.22 -3.04 -0.56
CA GLU A 46 -34.99 -2.40 -1.04
C GLU A 46 -34.25 -1.66 0.09
N GLN A 47 -34.97 -0.97 0.96
CA GLN A 47 -34.38 -0.23 2.08
C GLN A 47 -33.69 -1.15 3.09
N TYR A 48 -34.23 -2.35 3.31
CA TYR A 48 -33.66 -3.34 4.21
C TYR A 48 -32.31 -3.84 3.72
N PHE A 49 -32.21 -4.21 2.43
CA PHE A 49 -30.96 -4.65 1.82
C PHE A 49 -29.91 -3.52 1.76
N VAL A 50 -30.35 -2.28 1.49
CA VAL A 50 -29.46 -1.11 1.51
C VAL A 50 -28.89 -0.86 2.91
N GLU A 51 -29.71 -0.97 3.96
CA GLU A 51 -29.24 -0.80 5.33
C GLU A 51 -28.29 -1.94 5.76
N LEU A 52 -28.59 -3.17 5.36
CA LEU A 52 -27.73 -4.33 5.62
C LEU A 52 -26.37 -4.19 4.95
N TYR A 53 -26.35 -3.80 3.66
CA TYR A 53 -25.12 -3.53 2.92
C TYR A 53 -24.29 -2.40 3.56
N LYS A 54 -24.94 -1.31 3.98
CA LYS A 54 -24.28 -0.22 4.71
C LYS A 54 -23.67 -0.69 6.04
N LYS A 55 -24.36 -1.57 6.77
CA LYS A 55 -23.83 -2.15 8.03
C LYS A 55 -22.56 -2.96 7.77
N CYS A 56 -22.55 -3.79 6.72
CA CYS A 56 -21.34 -4.53 6.31
C CYS A 56 -20.20 -3.56 5.94
N LEU A 57 -20.50 -2.50 5.19
CA LEU A 57 -19.51 -1.50 4.79
C LEU A 57 -19.02 -0.59 5.92
N HIS A 58 -19.72 -0.46 7.04
CA HIS A 58 -19.29 0.44 8.13
C HIS A 58 -18.32 -0.21 9.11
N LEU A 59 -18.29 -1.55 9.21
CA LEU A 59 -17.37 -2.26 10.09
C LEU A 59 -15.91 -2.20 9.60
N ASP A 60 -15.71 -2.22 8.29
CA ASP A 60 -14.38 -2.28 7.67
C ASP A 60 -13.56 -0.97 7.63
N PRO A 61 -14.13 0.17 7.22
CA PRO A 61 -13.37 1.41 6.99
C PRO A 61 -12.73 1.95 8.26
N VAL A 62 -13.38 1.76 9.41
CA VAL A 62 -12.90 2.30 10.69
C VAL A 62 -11.65 1.55 11.17
N SER A 63 -11.59 0.23 10.91
CA SER A 63 -10.42 -0.59 11.22
C SER A 63 -9.27 -0.28 10.26
N GLN A 64 -9.58 -0.24 8.96
CA GLN A 64 -8.64 0.06 7.89
C GLN A 64 -8.01 1.46 8.04
N ALA A 65 -8.80 2.47 8.43
CA ALA A 65 -8.31 3.83 8.60
C ALA A 65 -7.26 3.95 9.71
N LYS A 66 -7.41 3.21 10.82
CA LYS A 66 -6.43 3.21 11.92
C LYS A 66 -5.14 2.53 11.49
N SER A 67 -5.24 1.39 10.82
CA SER A 67 -4.09 0.68 10.27
C SER A 67 -3.33 1.54 9.24
N ALA A 68 -4.05 2.13 8.29
CA ALA A 68 -3.48 3.00 7.26
C ALA A 68 -2.78 4.23 7.85
N ALA A 69 -3.32 4.83 8.91
CA ALA A 69 -2.68 5.96 9.59
C ALA A 69 -1.35 5.56 10.23
N THR A 70 -1.27 4.40 10.88
CA THR A 70 -0.02 3.90 11.48
C THR A 70 1.01 3.55 10.40
N VAL A 71 0.61 2.81 9.37
CA VAL A 71 1.50 2.45 8.26
C VAL A 71 2.01 3.69 7.53
N GLY A 72 1.13 4.65 7.24
CA GLY A 72 1.49 5.91 6.61
C GLY A 72 2.46 6.75 7.45
N PHE A 73 2.27 6.79 8.77
CA PHE A 73 3.17 7.49 9.68
C PHE A 73 4.58 6.90 9.66
N PHE A 74 4.71 5.57 9.81
CA PHE A 74 6.02 4.92 9.81
C PHE A 74 6.71 4.99 8.44
N TRP A 75 5.95 4.86 7.36
CA TRP A 75 6.48 4.97 6.01
C TRP A 75 7.00 6.38 5.71
N GLY A 76 6.21 7.41 6.06
CA GLY A 76 6.62 8.81 5.94
C GLY A 76 7.82 9.14 6.83
N PHE A 77 7.84 8.64 8.07
CA PHE A 77 8.97 8.84 8.98
C PHE A 77 10.26 8.21 8.46
N SER A 78 10.19 6.97 7.95
CA SER A 78 11.35 6.29 7.35
C SER A 78 11.90 7.08 6.16
N GLN A 79 11.03 7.58 5.28
CA GLN A 79 11.47 8.38 4.13
C GLN A 79 12.05 9.72 4.55
N GLY A 80 11.43 10.40 5.53
CA GLY A 80 11.96 11.65 6.09
C GLY A 80 13.35 11.48 6.69
N ALA A 81 13.57 10.41 7.45
CA ALA A 81 14.88 10.10 8.03
C ALA A 81 15.97 9.86 6.95
N GLN A 82 15.62 9.21 5.84
CA GLN A 82 16.53 9.00 4.72
C GLN A 82 16.95 10.31 4.06
N PHE A 83 16.02 11.25 3.88
CA PHE A 83 16.35 12.59 3.38
C PHE A 83 17.23 13.38 4.37
N ALA A 84 16.96 13.29 5.67
CA ALA A 84 17.78 13.94 6.69
C ALA A 84 19.22 13.39 6.71
N PHE A 85 19.38 12.08 6.56
CA PHE A 85 20.70 11.44 6.44
C PHE A 85 21.45 11.92 5.19
N ASN A 86 20.77 11.99 4.04
CA ASN A 86 21.36 12.53 2.81
C ASN A 86 21.74 14.01 2.95
N ALA A 87 20.95 14.82 3.65
CA ALA A 87 21.28 16.22 3.92
C ALA A 87 22.51 16.36 4.84
N LEU A 88 22.61 15.53 5.89
CA LEU A 88 23.79 15.46 6.76
C LEU A 88 25.04 14.98 6.01
N ALA A 89 24.89 13.96 5.17
CA ALA A 89 25.95 13.46 4.32
C ALA A 89 26.40 14.51 3.30
N MET A 90 25.48 15.34 2.78
CA MET A 90 25.81 16.45 1.89
C MET A 90 26.46 17.62 2.62
N TRP A 91 26.06 17.92 3.86
CA TRP A 91 26.72 18.90 4.71
C TRP A 91 28.15 18.48 5.02
N TYR A 92 28.34 17.24 5.47
CA TYR A 92 29.65 16.67 5.77
C TYR A 92 30.50 16.48 4.50
N GLY A 93 29.88 15.99 3.42
CA GLY A 93 30.50 15.87 2.10
C GLY A 93 30.91 17.22 1.51
N GLY A 94 30.16 18.29 1.78
CA GLY A 94 30.53 19.66 1.41
C GLY A 94 31.82 20.13 2.10
N GLU A 95 32.01 19.77 3.37
CA GLU A 95 33.27 20.04 4.07
C GLU A 95 34.41 19.17 3.54
N LEU A 96 34.13 17.90 3.19
CA LEU A 96 35.11 16.97 2.61
C LEU A 96 35.48 17.30 1.15
N ILE A 97 34.60 17.96 0.40
CA ILE A 97 34.88 18.51 -0.95
C ILE A 97 35.93 19.60 -0.87
N LYS A 98 35.99 20.37 0.22
CA LYS A 98 37.08 21.35 0.44
C LYS A 98 38.43 20.65 0.66
N GLU A 99 38.43 19.39 1.07
CA GLU A 99 39.61 18.51 1.17
C GLU A 99 39.85 17.64 -0.09
N GLY A 100 38.95 17.66 -1.08
CA GLY A 100 39.17 17.15 -2.44
C GLY A 100 38.79 15.68 -2.71
N ALA A 101 37.98 15.02 -1.86
CA ALA A 101 37.86 13.55 -1.89
C ALA A 101 36.55 12.90 -2.43
N ALA A 102 35.44 13.62 -2.68
CA ALA A 102 34.26 13.01 -3.34
C ALA A 102 33.21 14.04 -3.82
N ALA A 103 32.56 13.83 -4.98
CA ALA A 103 31.52 14.71 -5.51
C ALA A 103 30.11 14.26 -5.11
N THR A 104 29.31 15.17 -4.53
CA THR A 104 27.91 14.92 -4.11
C THR A 104 27.00 14.35 -5.20
N GLY A 105 27.32 14.63 -6.47
CA GLY A 105 26.55 14.16 -7.63
C GLY A 105 26.55 12.63 -7.79
N GLU A 106 27.62 11.93 -7.41
CA GLU A 106 27.71 10.48 -7.59
C GLU A 106 26.80 9.71 -6.62
N ILE A 107 26.64 10.19 -5.39
CA ILE A 107 25.78 9.56 -4.38
C ILE A 107 24.30 9.71 -4.75
N PHE A 108 23.92 10.88 -5.26
CA PHE A 108 22.56 11.14 -5.73
C PHE A 108 22.24 10.35 -7.01
N ALA A 109 23.20 10.27 -7.94
CA ALA A 109 23.08 9.47 -9.16
C ALA A 109 23.01 7.96 -8.88
N ALA A 110 23.79 7.46 -7.91
CA ALA A 110 23.73 6.06 -7.49
C ALA A 110 22.36 5.69 -6.92
N THR A 111 21.76 6.58 -6.12
CA THR A 111 20.44 6.35 -5.52
C THR A 111 19.34 6.34 -6.58
N SER A 112 19.31 7.33 -7.49
CA SER A 112 18.29 7.38 -8.55
C SER A 112 18.44 6.24 -9.57
N CYS A 113 19.65 5.75 -9.81
CA CYS A 113 19.89 4.62 -10.69
C CYS A 113 19.31 3.31 -10.14
N ILE A 114 19.38 3.08 -8.82
CA ILE A 114 18.80 1.89 -8.19
C ILE A 114 17.27 1.89 -8.32
N GLU A 115 16.61 3.04 -8.13
CA GLU A 115 15.16 3.16 -8.27
C GLU A 115 14.70 3.05 -9.73
N ALA A 116 15.43 3.65 -10.66
CA ALA A 116 15.13 3.58 -12.10
C ALA A 116 15.42 2.20 -12.73
N ALA A 117 16.22 1.35 -12.09
CA ALA A 117 16.53 0.00 -12.57
C ALA A 117 15.46 -1.06 -12.26
N LEU A 118 14.54 -0.77 -11.34
CA LEU A 118 13.47 -1.69 -10.92
C LEU A 118 12.28 -1.84 -11.88
N PRO A 119 11.77 -0.80 -12.60
CA PRO A 119 10.56 -0.93 -13.42
C PRO A 119 10.69 -1.86 -14.64
N ASP A 120 11.90 -2.26 -15.05
CA ASP A 120 12.09 -3.07 -16.27
C ASP A 120 11.97 -4.58 -16.09
N ARG A 121 11.90 -5.12 -14.86
CA ARG A 121 11.74 -6.57 -14.66
C ARG A 121 10.37 -7.11 -15.06
N GLY A 122 9.36 -6.25 -15.24
CA GLY A 122 8.01 -6.66 -15.69
C GLY A 122 7.85 -6.78 -17.21
N ARG A 123 8.82 -6.31 -18.00
CA ARG A 123 8.69 -6.24 -19.48
C ARG A 123 9.34 -7.41 -20.22
N VAL A 124 10.12 -8.26 -19.53
CA VAL A 124 10.82 -9.42 -20.13
C VAL A 124 10.09 -10.76 -20.00
N LEU A 125 8.89 -10.78 -19.39
CA LEU A 125 7.98 -11.94 -19.36
C LEU A 125 6.71 -11.71 -20.21
N GLY A 126 6.83 -10.86 -21.22
CA GLY A 126 5.83 -10.74 -22.28
C GLY A 126 6.03 -11.80 -23.37
N VAL A 127 5.93 -13.08 -23.02
CA VAL A 127 5.57 -14.23 -23.88
C VAL A 127 4.90 -15.28 -22.99
#